data_AF-A0A7S2ZFT6-F1
#
_entry.id   AF-A0A7S2ZFT6-F1
#
_cell.length_a   1.000
_cell.length_b   1.000
_cell.length_c   1.000
_cell.angle_alpha   90.00
_cell.angle_beta   90.00
_cell.angle_gamma   90.00
#
_symmetry.space_group_name_H-M   'P 1'
#
loop_
_entity.id
_entity.type
_entity.pdbx_description
1 polymer ?
#
loop_
_entity_poly.entity_id
_entity_poly.type
_entity_poly.pdbx_seq_one_letter_code
_entity_poly.pdbx_strand_id
1 'polypeptide(L)'
;MVLESSEDQQVAKWQKEFGEGRTNSFFLLEVPTWDMEISFANLAAALYEVYGLVLIAFLPRDKDERSTLKEKRMIFADFEAEFIPEHLCLVVGTPSRINAAVSADGDGLRSKLAELSKSPVVLDTSALDAEALTMDRAPPGSVFNNHIVAIIFDTNGVLHLLRCLRELVFEKGLAEETPGVVVVSENPLSSEQEMLLRRRFFGDVAFILGKPTQESTFEAARLHQAKSLLVIGGDEETLSEASGSTFKACKYDTNDADPVLCVLAAEQFLCGKNHFVYVTTLLKQQDTVGYLDNLHRVPMKVRHGDPSTWKSESLPTELSVEDPAFEHTQAAAFGSKLFRDPSTLADRHQPASLTASGSLIFRSSVSALLVREYQMPGILDVASMLMSRQHVISLISAPKSVVGKTFSEAFTILLRCMAIAVGLLRSPSSVQMDIDLNREDNSHSWSMPSSWVYTNPHQETILGEDDGIFIISNKLLVTRNLLRSHDKAEQGRERL
;
A
#
# COMPACT_ATOMS: atom_id res chain seq x y z
N MET A 1 -39.04 -9.60 5.64
CA MET A 1 -37.80 -8.86 5.38
C MET A 1 -36.88 -9.12 6.54
N VAL A 2 -35.77 -9.83 6.30
CA VAL A 2 -34.71 -9.96 7.30
C VAL A 2 -33.93 -8.66 7.24
N LEU A 3 -33.90 -7.89 8.33
CA LEU A 3 -33.02 -6.74 8.44
C LEU A 3 -31.61 -7.30 8.63
N GLU A 4 -30.82 -7.29 7.57
CA GLU A 4 -29.38 -7.55 7.66
C GLU A 4 -28.79 -6.60 8.72
N SER A 5 -27.94 -7.12 9.59
CA SER A 5 -27.34 -6.29 10.63
C SER A 5 -26.47 -5.21 9.97
N SER A 6 -26.31 -4.06 10.64
CA SER A 6 -25.45 -2.98 10.14
C SER A 6 -24.01 -3.46 9.89
N GLU A 7 -23.56 -4.46 10.65
CA GLU A 7 -22.25 -5.09 10.53
C GLU A 7 -22.15 -5.91 9.24
N ASP A 8 -23.19 -6.70 8.90
CA ASP A 8 -23.23 -7.44 7.64
C ASP A 8 -23.18 -6.51 6.42
N GLN A 9 -23.85 -5.35 6.51
CA GLN A 9 -23.81 -4.33 5.45
C GLN A 9 -22.42 -3.72 5.30
N GLN A 10 -21.73 -3.45 6.41
CA GLN A 10 -20.36 -2.96 6.42
C GLN A 10 -19.40 -3.99 5.83
N VAL A 11 -19.50 -5.26 6.25
CA VAL A 11 -18.70 -6.37 5.71
C VAL A 11 -18.93 -6.51 4.21
N ALA A 12 -20.19 -6.49 3.77
CA ALA A 12 -20.53 -6.52 2.36
C ALA A 12 -19.98 -5.31 1.60
N LYS A 13 -19.97 -4.12 2.21
CA LYS A 13 -19.50 -2.88 1.57
C LYS A 13 -18.00 -2.90 1.32
N TRP A 14 -17.15 -3.16 2.34
CA TRP A 14 -15.69 -3.14 2.11
C TRP A 14 -15.26 -4.24 1.14
N GLN A 15 -15.88 -5.42 1.22
CA GLN A 15 -15.59 -6.52 0.30
C GLN A 15 -16.00 -6.17 -1.13
N LYS A 16 -17.15 -5.50 -1.30
CA LYS A 16 -17.61 -5.00 -2.59
C LYS A 16 -16.65 -3.96 -3.15
N GLU A 17 -16.31 -2.93 -2.39
CA GLU A 17 -15.40 -1.85 -2.83
C GLU A 17 -14.00 -2.39 -3.16
N PHE A 18 -13.43 -3.22 -2.28
CA PHE A 18 -12.14 -3.87 -2.56
C PHE A 18 -12.21 -4.77 -3.80
N GLY A 19 -13.28 -5.57 -3.92
CA GLY A 19 -13.53 -6.45 -5.06
C GLY A 19 -13.63 -5.68 -6.37
N GLU A 20 -14.40 -4.60 -6.40
CA GLU A 20 -14.49 -3.67 -7.53
C GLU A 20 -13.13 -3.06 -7.86
N GLY A 21 -12.41 -2.55 -6.86
CA GLY A 21 -11.07 -1.99 -7.01
C GLY A 21 -10.10 -2.98 -7.65
N ARG A 22 -10.13 -4.24 -7.21
CA ARG A 22 -9.29 -5.33 -7.74
C ARG A 22 -9.56 -5.69 -9.21
N THR A 23 -10.74 -5.37 -9.74
CA THR A 23 -11.04 -5.60 -11.17
C THR A 23 -10.36 -4.59 -12.10
N ASN A 24 -9.82 -3.50 -11.56
CA ASN A 24 -9.06 -2.55 -12.35
C ASN A 24 -7.73 -3.15 -12.81
N SER A 25 -7.34 -2.82 -14.04
CA SER A 25 -6.04 -3.17 -14.60
C SER A 25 -5.52 -2.02 -15.44
N PHE A 26 -4.27 -2.14 -15.88
CA PHE A 26 -3.67 -1.20 -16.82
C PHE A 26 -4.05 -1.57 -18.25
N PHE A 27 -4.39 -0.58 -19.07
CA PHE A 27 -4.68 -0.76 -20.48
C PHE A 27 -4.00 0.31 -21.32
N LEU A 28 -3.70 -0.04 -22.57
CA LEU A 28 -3.30 0.92 -23.59
C LEU A 28 -4.54 1.31 -24.39
N LEU A 29 -4.85 2.61 -24.38
CA LEU A 29 -5.96 3.20 -25.10
C LEU A 29 -5.42 4.07 -26.24
N GLU A 30 -5.87 3.80 -27.46
CA GLU A 30 -5.66 4.70 -28.59
C GLU A 30 -6.76 5.76 -28.56
N VAL A 31 -6.37 7.03 -28.41
CA VAL A 31 -7.32 8.15 -28.45
C VAL A 31 -7.43 8.61 -29.90
N PRO A 32 -8.65 8.77 -30.44
CA PRO A 32 -8.83 9.23 -31.81
C PRO A 32 -8.11 10.56 -32.06
N THR A 33 -7.47 10.65 -33.22
CA THR A 33 -6.77 11.85 -33.65
C THR A 33 -7.80 12.92 -33.99
N TRP A 34 -7.78 14.03 -33.26
CA TRP A 34 -8.58 15.22 -33.54
C TRP A 34 -7.64 16.38 -33.81
N ASP A 35 -8.06 17.32 -34.66
CA ASP A 35 -7.31 18.56 -34.93
C ASP A 35 -7.41 19.53 -33.74
N MET A 36 -6.93 19.10 -32.56
CA MET A 36 -6.97 19.84 -31.31
C MET A 36 -5.70 19.57 -30.51
N GLU A 37 -5.08 20.63 -30.00
CA GLU A 37 -4.02 20.53 -28.99
C GLU A 37 -4.68 20.16 -27.65
N ILE A 38 -4.39 18.96 -27.15
CA ILE A 38 -4.99 18.44 -25.91
C ILE A 38 -3.87 18.26 -24.90
N SER A 39 -3.89 19.02 -23.80
CA SER A 39 -2.98 18.80 -22.69
C SER A 39 -3.31 17.49 -21.95
N PHE A 40 -2.31 16.91 -21.28
CA PHE A 40 -2.48 15.74 -20.43
C PHE A 40 -3.61 15.93 -19.41
N ALA A 41 -3.66 17.08 -18.73
CA ALA A 41 -4.68 17.37 -17.73
C ALA A 41 -6.10 17.37 -18.33
N ASN A 42 -6.29 17.99 -19.51
CA ASN A 42 -7.60 18.00 -20.16
C ASN A 42 -8.02 16.60 -20.62
N LEU A 43 -7.09 15.80 -21.15
CA LEU A 43 -7.37 14.43 -21.54
C LEU A 43 -7.69 13.54 -20.34
N ALA A 44 -6.91 13.66 -19.26
CA ALA A 44 -7.14 12.93 -18.01
C ALA A 44 -8.52 13.24 -17.42
N ALA A 45 -8.90 14.53 -17.35
CA ALA A 45 -10.22 14.94 -16.89
C ALA A 45 -11.34 14.37 -17.77
N ALA A 46 -11.21 14.48 -19.10
CA ALA A 46 -12.24 14.00 -20.02
C ALA A 46 -12.41 12.48 -19.97
N LEU A 47 -11.30 11.71 -19.95
CA LEU A 47 -11.34 10.25 -19.83
C LEU A 47 -11.95 9.81 -18.50
N TYR A 48 -11.61 10.50 -17.41
CA TYR A 48 -12.16 10.18 -16.11
C TYR A 48 -13.66 10.51 -16.04
N GLU A 49 -14.10 11.69 -16.46
CA GLU A 49 -15.51 12.09 -16.38
C GLU A 49 -16.43 11.30 -17.32
N VAL A 50 -15.97 10.97 -18.53
CA VAL A 50 -16.81 10.27 -19.52
C VAL A 50 -16.83 8.75 -19.29
N TYR A 51 -15.69 8.15 -18.92
CA TYR A 51 -15.55 6.69 -18.88
C TYR A 51 -15.12 6.13 -17.52
N GLY A 52 -14.77 6.96 -16.54
CA GLY A 52 -14.19 6.51 -15.28
C GLY A 52 -12.81 5.86 -15.45
N LEU A 53 -12.04 6.33 -16.44
CA LEU A 53 -10.68 5.87 -16.75
C LEU A 53 -9.66 6.85 -16.21
N VAL A 54 -8.69 6.34 -15.43
CA VAL A 54 -7.61 7.16 -14.87
C VAL A 54 -6.41 7.14 -15.81
N LEU A 55 -6.11 8.26 -16.47
CA LEU A 55 -4.93 8.41 -17.31
C LEU A 55 -3.67 8.57 -16.44
N ILE A 56 -2.63 7.79 -16.72
CA ILE A 56 -1.37 7.82 -15.96
C ILE A 56 -0.19 8.29 -16.81
N ALA A 57 -0.10 7.87 -18.08
CA ALA A 57 1.03 8.21 -18.93
C ALA A 57 0.68 8.22 -20.42
N PHE A 58 1.53 8.88 -21.21
CA PHE A 58 1.59 8.74 -22.66
C PHE A 58 2.79 7.87 -23.06
N LEU A 59 2.55 6.93 -23.97
CA LEU A 59 3.56 6.04 -24.54
C LEU A 59 3.70 6.35 -26.04
N PRO A 60 4.90 6.66 -26.56
CA PRO A 60 5.08 6.83 -27.99
C PRO A 60 4.79 5.54 -28.76
N ARG A 61 3.96 5.59 -29.80
CA ARG A 61 3.72 4.47 -30.71
C ARG A 61 4.97 4.24 -31.55
N ASP A 62 5.51 3.04 -31.47
CA ASP A 62 6.62 2.62 -32.31
C ASP A 62 6.26 2.78 -33.80
N LYS A 63 6.79 3.81 -34.46
CA LYS A 63 6.84 3.88 -35.93
C LYS A 63 8.19 3.40 -36.48
N ASP A 64 9.26 3.42 -35.66
CA ASP A 64 10.59 2.98 -36.05
C ASP A 64 11.17 1.95 -35.06
N GLU A 65 11.27 0.69 -35.49
CA GLU A 65 11.95 -0.41 -34.78
C GLU A 65 13.45 -0.13 -34.53
N ARG A 66 14.01 0.92 -35.14
CA ARG A 66 15.44 1.25 -35.11
C ARG A 66 15.86 2.28 -34.08
N SER A 67 14.94 3.05 -33.50
CA SER A 67 15.31 3.98 -32.43
C SER A 67 15.58 3.18 -31.16
N THR A 68 16.78 3.30 -30.59
CA THR A 68 17.08 2.62 -29.33
C THR A 68 16.10 3.05 -28.24
N LEU A 69 15.59 2.09 -27.45
CA LEU A 69 14.66 2.29 -26.31
C LEU A 69 15.00 3.47 -25.38
N LYS A 70 16.25 3.94 -25.35
CA LYS A 70 16.69 5.10 -24.55
C LYS A 70 16.09 6.44 -24.98
N GLU A 71 15.64 6.60 -26.23
CA GLU A 71 15.08 7.85 -26.74
C GLU A 71 13.54 7.92 -26.62
N LYS A 72 12.87 6.78 -26.43
CA LYS A 72 11.41 6.68 -26.30
C LYS A 72 11.02 6.72 -24.82
N ARG A 73 11.08 7.91 -24.23
CA ARG A 73 10.68 8.08 -22.83
C ARG A 73 9.17 8.12 -22.73
N MET A 74 8.60 7.21 -21.94
CA MET A 74 7.23 7.33 -21.47
C MET A 74 7.06 8.67 -20.74
N ILE A 75 6.01 9.41 -21.09
CA ILE A 75 5.69 10.69 -20.46
C ILE A 75 4.69 10.41 -19.36
N PHE A 76 5.17 10.40 -18.12
CA PHE A 76 4.40 9.93 -16.97
C PHE A 76 3.90 11.11 -16.14
N ALA A 77 2.58 11.21 -15.96
CA ALA A 77 1.92 12.27 -15.19
C ALA A 77 2.51 13.68 -15.43
N ASP A 78 2.82 14.00 -16.70
CA ASP A 78 3.31 15.31 -17.09
C ASP A 78 2.14 16.17 -17.55
N PHE A 79 1.65 17.00 -16.63
CA PHE A 79 0.45 17.80 -16.82
C PHE A 79 0.59 18.88 -17.90
N GLU A 80 1.82 19.27 -18.23
CA GLU A 80 2.13 20.24 -19.27
C GLU A 80 2.33 19.57 -20.64
N ALA A 81 2.47 18.24 -20.68
CA ALA A 81 2.66 17.53 -21.93
C ALA A 81 1.40 17.59 -22.81
N GLU A 82 1.63 17.89 -24.08
CA GLU A 82 0.60 17.81 -25.12
C GLU A 82 0.47 16.36 -25.61
N PHE A 83 -0.77 15.94 -25.82
CA PHE A 83 -1.09 14.67 -26.44
C PHE A 83 -0.68 14.72 -27.91
N ILE A 84 0.18 13.78 -28.29
CA ILE A 84 0.58 13.57 -29.68
C ILE A 84 -0.32 12.44 -30.21
N PRO A 85 -0.98 12.60 -31.37
CA PRO A 85 -1.82 11.57 -32.01
C PRO A 85 -1.18 10.18 -32.12
N GLU A 86 0.16 10.13 -32.25
CA GLU A 86 0.96 8.91 -32.22
C GLU A 86 1.19 8.33 -30.83
N HIS A 87 0.63 8.86 -29.75
CA HIS A 87 0.82 8.30 -28.42
C HIS A 87 -0.33 7.38 -28.03
N LEU A 88 0.01 6.27 -27.39
CA LEU A 88 -0.92 5.45 -26.64
C LEU A 88 -1.09 6.02 -25.24
N CYS A 89 -2.31 6.00 -24.73
CA CYS A 89 -2.62 6.40 -23.37
C CYS A 89 -2.58 5.18 -22.45
N LEU A 90 -1.74 5.21 -21.43
CA LEU A 90 -1.79 4.23 -20.35
C LEU A 90 -2.83 4.66 -19.34
N VAL A 91 -3.90 3.86 -19.25
CA VAL A 91 -5.04 4.12 -18.38
C VAL A 91 -5.25 2.99 -17.37
N VAL A 92 -5.86 3.31 -16.24
CA VAL A 92 -6.36 2.34 -15.26
C VAL A 92 -7.89 2.34 -15.31
N GLY A 93 -8.46 1.14 -15.44
CA GLY A 93 -9.90 0.95 -15.54
C GLY A 93 -10.30 -0.52 -15.50
N THR A 94 -11.60 -0.79 -15.56
CA THR A 94 -12.14 -2.14 -15.72
C THR A 94 -12.26 -2.48 -17.21
N PRO A 95 -12.30 -3.77 -17.59
CA PRO A 95 -12.55 -4.16 -18.98
C PRO A 95 -13.83 -3.57 -19.55
N SER A 96 -14.89 -3.41 -18.75
CA SER A 96 -16.15 -2.80 -19.19
C SER A 96 -16.00 -1.31 -19.53
N ARG A 97 -15.29 -0.53 -18.70
CA ARG A 97 -15.01 0.89 -18.97
C ARG A 97 -14.13 1.08 -20.20
N ILE A 98 -13.13 0.22 -20.39
CA ILE A 98 -12.27 0.23 -21.58
C ILE A 98 -13.05 -0.09 -22.85
N ASN A 99 -13.89 -1.14 -22.81
CA ASN A 99 -14.72 -1.49 -23.96
C ASN A 99 -15.69 -0.36 -24.31
N ALA A 100 -16.24 0.35 -23.33
CA ALA A 100 -17.08 1.52 -23.57
C ALA A 100 -16.31 2.69 -24.21
N ALA A 101 -15.05 2.91 -23.82
CA ALA A 101 -14.19 3.92 -24.42
C ALA A 101 -13.79 3.60 -25.86
N VAL A 102 -13.56 2.32 -26.17
CA VAL A 102 -13.19 1.85 -27.52
C VAL A 102 -14.39 1.77 -28.46
N SER A 103 -15.58 1.41 -27.95
CA SER A 103 -16.78 1.24 -28.77
C SER A 103 -17.54 2.53 -29.05
N ALA A 104 -17.35 3.57 -28.22
CA ALA A 104 -17.92 4.87 -28.48
C ALA A 104 -17.28 5.46 -29.75
N ASP A 105 -18.06 6.12 -30.60
CA ASP A 105 -17.59 6.86 -31.78
C ASP A 105 -16.66 8.06 -31.43
N GLY A 106 -16.24 8.15 -30.17
CA GLY A 106 -15.44 9.24 -29.62
C GLY A 106 -16.24 10.52 -29.39
N ASP A 107 -17.51 10.61 -29.80
CA ASP A 107 -18.31 11.85 -29.73
C ASP A 107 -18.47 12.38 -28.30
N GLY A 108 -18.66 11.50 -27.31
CA GLY A 108 -18.74 11.90 -25.90
C GLY A 108 -17.43 12.51 -25.40
N LEU A 109 -16.30 11.84 -25.70
CA LEU A 109 -14.97 12.31 -25.35
C LEU A 109 -14.61 13.61 -26.09
N ARG A 110 -14.92 13.69 -27.38
CA ARG A 110 -14.70 14.86 -28.23
C ARG A 110 -15.50 16.06 -27.76
N SER A 111 -16.78 15.87 -27.45
CA SER A 111 -17.66 16.91 -26.91
C SER A 111 -17.09 17.46 -25.60
N LYS A 112 -16.65 16.57 -24.70
CA LYS A 112 -16.07 16.97 -23.43
C LYS A 112 -14.73 17.70 -23.59
N LEU A 113 -13.89 17.25 -24.52
CA LEU A 113 -12.64 17.96 -24.83
C LEU A 113 -12.89 19.32 -25.48
N ALA A 114 -13.93 19.47 -26.29
CA ALA A 114 -14.33 20.77 -26.85
C ALA A 114 -14.93 21.72 -25.79
N GLU A 115 -15.49 21.18 -24.70
CA GLU A 115 -15.90 21.94 -23.52
C GLU A 115 -14.66 22.40 -22.72
N LEU A 116 -13.75 21.46 -22.43
CA LEU A 116 -12.51 21.74 -21.70
C LEU A 116 -11.56 22.64 -22.50
N SER A 117 -11.59 22.65 -23.83
CA SER A 117 -10.77 23.60 -24.61
C SER A 117 -11.25 25.05 -24.45
N LYS A 118 -12.53 25.27 -24.13
CA LYS A 118 -13.09 26.61 -23.85
C LYS A 118 -12.82 27.06 -22.41
N SER A 119 -12.76 26.10 -21.49
CA SER A 119 -12.46 26.32 -20.08
C SER A 119 -11.43 25.28 -19.64
N PRO A 120 -10.15 25.46 -20.00
CA PRO A 120 -9.11 24.49 -19.69
C PRO A 120 -9.03 24.25 -18.18
N VAL A 121 -8.56 23.07 -17.80
CA VAL A 121 -8.21 22.80 -16.41
C VAL A 121 -7.10 23.78 -16.01
N VAL A 122 -7.50 24.92 -15.44
CA VAL A 122 -6.56 25.95 -14.97
C VAL A 122 -5.90 25.40 -13.72
N LEU A 123 -4.57 25.32 -13.79
CA LEU A 123 -3.73 24.80 -12.74
C LEU A 123 -3.70 25.82 -11.61
N ASP A 124 -4.44 25.53 -10.54
CA ASP A 124 -4.58 26.41 -9.39
C ASP A 124 -3.93 25.77 -8.16
N THR A 125 -2.66 26.13 -7.97
CA THR A 125 -1.88 25.69 -6.80
C THR A 125 -2.37 26.30 -5.48
N SER A 126 -3.29 27.28 -5.51
CA SER A 126 -3.85 27.91 -4.30
C SER A 126 -5.14 27.25 -3.80
N ALA A 127 -5.75 26.35 -4.60
CA ALA A 127 -7.04 25.73 -4.27
C ALA A 127 -6.95 24.62 -3.21
N LEU A 128 -5.77 24.05 -2.97
CA LEU A 128 -5.53 23.18 -1.82
C LEU A 128 -4.93 24.03 -0.70
N ASP A 129 -5.56 23.99 0.47
CA ASP A 129 -4.91 24.43 1.71
C ASP A 129 -3.53 23.79 1.74
N ALA A 130 -2.48 24.61 1.83
CA ALA A 130 -1.10 24.11 1.83
C ALA A 130 -0.88 23.07 2.94
N GLU A 131 -1.66 23.14 4.03
CA GLU A 131 -1.71 22.16 5.12
C GLU A 131 -2.26 20.79 4.71
N ALA A 132 -3.13 20.70 3.70
CA ALA A 132 -3.71 19.44 3.26
C ALA A 132 -2.78 18.62 2.34
N LEU A 133 -1.78 19.27 1.74
CA LEU A 133 -0.73 18.60 0.95
C LEU A 133 0.56 18.35 1.73
N THR A 134 0.72 18.96 2.91
CA THR A 134 1.77 18.54 3.84
C THR A 134 1.40 17.18 4.38
N MET A 135 2.14 16.14 3.98
CA MET A 135 2.10 14.84 4.68
C MET A 135 2.21 15.11 6.18
N ASP A 136 1.30 14.56 6.99
CA ASP A 136 1.23 14.79 8.44
C ASP A 136 2.64 14.80 9.05
N ARG A 137 3.14 15.99 9.37
CA ARG A 137 4.48 16.18 9.89
C ARG A 137 4.46 15.79 11.36
N ALA A 138 5.23 14.76 11.71
CA ALA A 138 5.53 14.49 13.11
C ALA A 138 6.19 15.73 13.74
N PRO A 139 5.91 16.05 15.01
CA PRO A 139 6.48 17.21 15.67
C PRO A 139 8.01 17.13 15.72
N PRO A 140 8.74 18.21 15.38
CA PRO A 140 10.20 18.22 15.35
C PRO A 140 10.78 18.04 16.76
N GLY A 141 11.63 17.02 16.96
CA GLY A 141 12.36 16.82 18.22
C GLY A 141 12.52 15.37 18.69
N SER A 142 11.81 14.41 18.10
CA SER A 142 11.98 12.98 18.40
C SER A 142 12.69 12.26 17.26
N VAL A 143 14.02 12.16 17.36
CA VAL A 143 14.88 11.48 16.37
C VAL A 143 14.45 10.01 16.12
N PHE A 144 13.59 9.45 16.97
CA PHE A 144 13.06 8.08 16.85
C PHE A 144 11.56 7.95 16.55
N ASN A 145 10.75 9.00 16.43
CA ASN A 145 9.31 8.82 16.09
C ASN A 145 9.06 8.58 14.59
N ASN A 146 10.11 8.53 13.78
CA ASN A 146 10.01 8.30 12.34
C ASN A 146 11.03 7.24 11.91
N HIS A 147 10.97 6.04 12.49
CA HIS A 147 11.83 4.92 12.10
C HIS A 147 11.02 3.73 11.58
N ILE A 148 11.68 2.92 10.75
CA ILE A 148 11.17 1.67 10.22
C ILE A 148 11.90 0.53 10.94
N VAL A 149 11.15 -0.40 11.51
CA VAL A 149 11.73 -1.65 12.01
C VAL A 149 11.69 -2.66 10.87
N ALA A 150 12.84 -3.19 10.48
CA ALA A 150 12.96 -4.20 9.44
C ALA A 150 13.46 -5.51 10.05
N ILE A 151 12.65 -6.56 9.95
CA ILE A 151 12.97 -7.89 10.46
C ILE A 151 13.41 -8.79 9.31
N ILE A 152 14.60 -9.37 9.44
CA ILE A 152 15.20 -10.26 8.46
C ILE A 152 15.58 -11.59 9.11
N PHE A 153 15.07 -12.69 8.55
CA PHE A 153 15.32 -14.04 9.06
C PHE A 153 16.59 -14.68 8.49
N ASP A 154 17.08 -14.19 7.35
CA ASP A 154 18.26 -14.75 6.70
C ASP A 154 19.17 -13.68 6.08
N THR A 155 20.31 -14.14 5.56
CA THR A 155 21.30 -13.30 4.90
C THR A 155 20.80 -12.69 3.58
N ASN A 156 19.85 -13.33 2.91
CA ASN A 156 19.26 -12.83 1.66
C ASN A 156 18.27 -11.68 1.93
N GLY A 157 17.64 -11.66 3.10
CA GLY A 157 16.77 -10.60 3.58
C GLY A 157 17.44 -9.23 3.54
N VAL A 158 18.76 -9.15 3.70
CA VAL A 158 19.53 -7.91 3.53
C VAL A 158 19.43 -7.35 2.11
N LEU A 159 19.49 -8.20 1.08
CA LEU A 159 19.38 -7.76 -0.31
C LEU A 159 17.96 -7.29 -0.64
N HIS A 160 16.95 -7.98 -0.11
CA HIS A 160 15.55 -7.55 -0.23
C HIS A 160 15.33 -6.21 0.47
N LEU A 161 15.83 -6.08 1.71
CA LEU A 161 15.77 -4.83 2.46
C LEU A 161 16.47 -3.70 1.70
N LEU A 162 17.68 -3.92 1.18
CA LEU A 162 18.39 -2.92 0.38
C LEU A 162 17.58 -2.46 -0.83
N ARG A 163 16.86 -3.36 -1.50
CA ARG A 163 15.99 -3.00 -2.63
C ARG A 163 14.79 -2.16 -2.17
N CYS A 164 14.14 -2.55 -1.07
CA CYS A 164 13.04 -1.78 -0.48
C CYS A 164 13.50 -0.39 -0.03
N LEU A 165 14.62 -0.32 0.70
CA LEU A 165 15.14 0.92 1.25
C LEU A 165 15.70 1.86 0.18
N ARG A 166 16.28 1.34 -0.92
CA ARG A 166 16.86 2.16 -2.00
C ARG A 166 15.88 3.19 -2.54
N GLU A 167 14.59 2.85 -2.60
CA GLU A 167 13.54 3.75 -3.08
C GLU A 167 13.03 4.70 -1.99
N LEU A 168 13.19 4.34 -0.70
CA LEU A 168 12.87 5.21 0.44
C LEU A 168 13.91 6.31 0.67
N VAL A 169 15.17 6.08 0.30
CA VAL A 169 16.23 7.07 0.49
C VAL A 169 16.17 8.14 -0.59
N PHE A 170 15.68 9.31 -0.18
CA PHE A 170 15.64 10.54 -0.97
C PHE A 170 17.04 10.97 -1.42
N GLU A 171 17.15 11.62 -2.59
CA GLU A 171 18.34 12.43 -2.91
C GLU A 171 18.55 13.52 -1.84
N LYS A 172 19.81 13.73 -1.45
CA LYS A 172 20.27 14.62 -0.36
C LYS A 172 19.87 16.12 -0.47
N GLY A 173 18.97 16.51 -1.37
CA GLY A 173 18.58 17.89 -1.65
C GLY A 173 17.32 18.39 -0.93
N LEU A 174 16.47 17.49 -0.43
CA LEU A 174 15.28 17.85 0.35
C LEU A 174 15.43 17.24 1.74
N ALA A 175 15.93 18.04 2.67
CA ALA A 175 16.28 17.70 4.03
C ALA A 175 15.08 17.32 4.93
N GLU A 176 14.03 16.71 4.37
CA GLU A 176 13.01 16.05 5.17
C GLU A 176 13.60 14.71 5.69
N GLU A 177 13.41 14.49 6.98
CA GLU A 177 14.02 13.44 7.80
C GLU A 177 13.94 12.06 7.12
N THR A 178 15.05 11.59 6.55
CA THR A 178 15.16 10.19 6.13
C THR A 178 14.88 9.33 7.36
N PRO A 179 13.89 8.43 7.31
CA PRO A 179 13.54 7.65 8.48
C PRO A 179 14.73 6.80 8.90
N GLY A 180 14.97 6.70 10.21
CA GLY A 180 15.92 5.73 10.73
C GLY A 180 15.45 4.32 10.40
N VAL A 181 16.37 3.38 10.20
CA VAL A 181 16.03 1.97 9.99
C VAL A 181 16.66 1.15 11.10
N VAL A 182 15.84 0.41 11.83
CA VAL A 182 16.29 -0.54 12.84
C VAL A 182 16.16 -1.93 12.25
N VAL A 183 17.30 -2.56 11.97
CA VAL A 183 17.35 -3.91 11.42
C VAL A 183 17.46 -4.91 12.56
N VAL A 184 16.48 -5.80 12.66
CA VAL A 184 16.43 -6.88 13.65
C VAL A 184 16.73 -8.19 12.93
N SER A 185 17.68 -8.95 13.46
CA SER A 185 17.97 -10.30 12.97
C SER A 185 18.34 -11.23 14.12
N GLU A 186 17.98 -12.50 14.00
CA GLU A 186 18.38 -13.54 14.95
C GLU A 186 19.87 -13.89 14.82
N ASN A 187 20.41 -13.75 13.60
CA ASN A 187 21.81 -14.03 13.30
C ASN A 187 22.58 -12.71 13.11
N PRO A 188 23.84 -12.62 13.58
CA PRO A 188 24.64 -11.43 13.34
C PRO A 188 24.89 -11.27 11.83
N LEU A 189 24.70 -10.05 11.34
CA LEU A 189 25.04 -9.71 9.97
C LEU A 189 26.56 -9.70 9.79
N SER A 190 27.01 -10.05 8.59
CA SER A 190 28.42 -9.90 8.25
C SER A 190 28.79 -8.41 8.20
N SER A 191 30.06 -8.09 8.47
CA SER A 191 30.53 -6.70 8.36
C SER A 191 30.33 -6.11 6.96
N GLU A 192 30.33 -6.96 5.93
CA GLU A 192 30.02 -6.54 4.56
C GLU A 192 28.55 -6.15 4.40
N GLN A 193 27.61 -6.95 4.94
CA GLN A 193 26.18 -6.66 4.91
C GLN A 193 25.84 -5.37 5.68
N GLU A 194 26.38 -5.21 6.89
CA GLU A 194 26.20 -3.98 7.66
C GLU A 194 26.76 -2.76 6.91
N MET A 195 27.96 -2.90 6.34
CA MET A 195 28.58 -1.84 5.56
C MET A 195 27.76 -1.51 4.31
N LEU A 196 27.19 -2.50 3.63
CA LEU A 196 26.32 -2.30 2.47
C LEU A 196 25.08 -1.50 2.84
N LEU A 197 24.39 -1.87 3.93
CA LEU A 197 23.23 -1.14 4.45
C LEU A 197 23.61 0.29 4.83
N ARG A 198 24.67 0.50 5.63
CA ARG A 198 25.12 1.84 6.05
C ARG A 198 25.61 2.72 4.89
N ARG A 199 26.21 2.15 3.84
CA ARG A 199 26.73 2.92 2.70
C ARG A 199 25.66 3.26 1.67
N ARG A 200 24.70 2.35 1.45
CA ARG A 200 23.66 2.52 0.43
C ARG A 200 22.44 3.24 0.99
N PHE A 201 22.18 3.13 2.29
CA PHE A 201 21.19 3.92 2.98
C PHE A 201 21.82 5.24 3.43
N PHE A 202 21.23 6.39 3.07
CA PHE A 202 21.75 7.70 3.47
C PHE A 202 21.19 8.19 4.82
N GLY A 203 20.30 7.43 5.46
CA GLY A 203 19.80 7.68 6.81
C GLY A 203 20.53 6.86 7.88
N ASP A 204 20.07 6.97 9.13
CA ASP A 204 20.62 6.21 10.25
C ASP A 204 20.15 4.76 10.21
N VAL A 205 21.10 3.81 10.21
CA VAL A 205 20.81 2.37 10.32
C VAL A 205 21.36 1.84 11.64
N ALA A 206 20.47 1.29 12.47
CA ALA A 206 20.79 0.58 13.70
C ALA A 206 20.58 -0.93 13.51
N PHE A 207 21.35 -1.74 14.22
CA PHE A 207 21.28 -3.19 14.15
C PHE A 207 21.01 -3.75 15.53
N ILE A 208 20.05 -4.66 15.62
CA ILE A 208 19.66 -5.35 16.85
C ILE A 208 19.76 -6.85 16.58
N LEU A 209 20.61 -7.50 17.34
CA LEU A 209 20.71 -8.96 17.38
C LEU A 209 19.71 -9.47 18.42
N GLY A 210 18.69 -10.21 17.97
CA GLY A 210 17.64 -10.72 18.84
C GLY A 210 16.63 -11.58 18.10
N LYS A 211 15.93 -12.45 18.82
CA LYS A 211 14.92 -13.32 18.22
C LYS A 211 13.68 -12.49 17.87
N PRO A 212 13.22 -12.48 16.61
CA PRO A 212 12.13 -11.61 16.13
C PRO A 212 10.71 -12.03 16.59
N THR A 213 10.63 -12.92 17.57
CA THR A 213 9.38 -13.30 18.24
C THR A 213 9.38 -12.94 19.73
N GLN A 214 10.47 -12.38 20.25
CA GLN A 214 10.61 -12.01 21.65
C GLN A 214 10.26 -10.55 21.90
N GLU A 215 9.48 -10.31 22.96
CA GLU A 215 9.07 -8.98 23.39
C GLU A 215 10.27 -8.05 23.65
N SER A 216 11.33 -8.57 24.28
CA SER A 216 12.55 -7.80 24.57
C SER A 216 13.23 -7.27 23.31
N THR A 217 13.15 -8.01 22.20
CA THR A 217 13.66 -7.58 20.89
C THR A 217 12.83 -6.40 20.34
N PHE A 218 11.50 -6.46 20.45
CA PHE A 218 10.62 -5.37 20.02
C PHE A 218 10.77 -4.12 20.89
N GLU A 219 10.98 -4.30 22.19
CA GLU A 219 11.27 -3.18 23.11
C GLU A 219 12.62 -2.53 22.77
N ALA A 220 13.67 -3.33 22.54
CA ALA A 220 14.97 -2.82 22.11
C ALA A 220 14.89 -2.09 20.77
N ALA A 221 14.06 -2.60 19.84
CA ALA A 221 13.77 -1.98 18.56
C ALA A 221 12.84 -0.76 18.65
N ARG A 222 12.28 -0.48 19.83
CA ARG A 222 11.26 0.56 20.06
C ARG A 222 10.10 0.45 19.07
N LEU A 223 9.66 -0.77 18.79
CA LEU A 223 8.64 -1.03 17.77
C LEU A 223 7.35 -0.21 17.99
N HIS A 224 6.93 0.04 19.24
CA HIS A 224 5.76 0.87 19.56
C HIS A 224 5.90 2.36 19.18
N GLN A 225 7.11 2.84 18.87
CA GLN A 225 7.41 4.19 18.37
C GLN A 225 7.71 4.19 16.87
N ALA A 226 7.75 3.02 16.24
CA ALA A 226 8.04 2.88 14.82
C ALA A 226 6.85 3.36 13.98
N LYS A 227 7.15 3.89 12.80
CA LYS A 227 6.11 4.25 11.82
C LYS A 227 5.58 3.00 11.10
N SER A 228 6.47 2.05 10.83
CA SER A 228 6.15 0.82 10.12
C SER A 228 7.08 -0.31 10.53
N LEU A 229 6.55 -1.53 10.45
CA LEU A 229 7.25 -2.78 10.59
C LEU A 229 7.27 -3.49 9.24
N LEU A 230 8.47 -3.80 8.73
CA LEU A 230 8.68 -4.59 7.53
C LEU A 230 9.21 -5.97 7.92
N VAL A 231 8.47 -7.03 7.63
CA VAL A 231 8.86 -8.42 7.91
C VAL A 231 9.22 -9.11 6.60
N ILE A 232 10.49 -9.49 6.43
CA ILE A 232 11.02 -10.09 5.21
C ILE A 232 11.39 -11.54 5.49
N GLY A 233 10.61 -12.49 4.97
CA GLY A 233 10.93 -13.91 5.04
C GLY A 233 12.22 -14.28 4.31
N GLY A 234 12.93 -15.28 4.83
CA GLY A 234 14.18 -15.78 4.25
C GLY A 234 13.96 -16.76 3.11
N ASP A 235 14.90 -16.83 2.17
CA ASP A 235 14.94 -17.80 1.07
C ASP A 235 15.72 -19.06 1.51
N GLU A 236 15.00 -20.11 1.94
CA GLU A 236 15.58 -21.41 2.35
C GLU A 236 16.33 -22.16 1.24
N GLU A 237 16.22 -21.74 -0.02
CA GLU A 237 16.80 -22.46 -1.17
C GLU A 237 18.33 -22.61 -1.11
N THR A 238 19.03 -21.80 -0.30
CA THR A 238 20.50 -21.78 -0.28
C THR A 238 21.17 -22.76 0.68
N LEU A 239 20.43 -23.46 1.56
CA LEU A 239 21.02 -24.34 2.58
C LEU A 239 20.84 -25.84 2.34
N SER A 240 19.95 -26.26 1.43
CA SER A 240 19.60 -27.68 1.28
C SER A 240 20.56 -28.51 0.42
N GLU A 241 21.47 -27.93 -0.37
CA GLU A 241 22.32 -28.72 -1.27
C GLU A 241 23.54 -29.37 -0.58
N ALA A 242 23.90 -28.96 0.64
CA ALA A 242 25.11 -29.44 1.31
C ALA A 242 24.89 -30.69 2.21
N SER A 243 23.65 -31.03 2.55
CA SER A 243 23.35 -32.19 3.40
C SER A 243 22.65 -33.29 2.60
N GLY A 244 23.43 -34.25 2.08
CA GLY A 244 22.97 -35.38 1.27
C GLY A 244 22.08 -36.41 1.98
N SER A 245 21.12 -35.99 2.81
CA SER A 245 20.14 -36.88 3.43
C SER A 245 18.93 -37.08 2.51
N THR A 246 18.76 -38.29 2.01
CA THR A 246 17.72 -38.75 1.07
C THR A 246 16.30 -38.85 1.66
N PHE A 247 16.02 -38.22 2.80
CA PHE A 247 14.67 -38.19 3.37
C PHE A 247 13.85 -37.05 2.77
N LYS A 248 13.16 -37.33 1.66
CA LYS A 248 11.98 -36.58 1.20
C LYS A 248 10.83 -36.82 2.19
N ALA A 249 10.92 -36.25 3.39
CA ALA A 249 9.72 -36.00 4.16
C ALA A 249 8.87 -35.03 3.35
N CYS A 250 7.56 -35.24 3.27
CA CYS A 250 6.61 -34.21 2.89
C CYS A 250 6.69 -33.11 3.97
N LYS A 251 7.76 -32.31 3.94
CA LYS A 251 7.83 -31.07 4.70
C LYS A 251 6.70 -30.23 4.14
N TYR A 252 5.62 -30.11 4.91
CA TYR A 252 4.76 -28.95 4.80
C TYR A 252 5.69 -27.75 4.69
N ASP A 253 5.51 -26.96 3.63
CA ASP A 253 6.44 -25.92 3.27
C ASP A 253 6.36 -24.83 4.35
N THR A 254 7.16 -24.96 5.41
CA THR A 254 7.21 -24.04 6.58
C THR A 254 7.89 -22.72 6.23
N ASN A 255 8.10 -22.46 4.94
CA ASN A 255 8.79 -21.31 4.39
C ASN A 255 8.30 -19.95 4.92
N ASP A 256 7.03 -19.85 5.32
CA ASP A 256 6.43 -18.63 5.85
C ASP A 256 6.14 -18.68 7.37
N ALA A 257 6.52 -19.75 8.07
CA ALA A 257 6.20 -19.92 9.49
C ALA A 257 6.82 -18.81 10.36
N ASP A 258 8.09 -18.49 10.15
CA ASP A 258 8.79 -17.48 10.96
C ASP A 258 8.25 -16.06 10.74
N PRO A 259 8.05 -15.57 9.49
CA PRO A 259 7.37 -14.30 9.23
C PRO A 259 5.99 -14.22 9.89
N VAL A 260 5.19 -15.27 9.78
CA VAL A 260 3.86 -15.32 10.41
C VAL A 260 3.98 -15.20 11.93
N LEU A 261 4.79 -16.03 12.57
CA LEU A 261 4.97 -16.00 14.03
C LEU A 261 5.47 -14.65 14.52
N CYS A 262 6.36 -14.01 13.77
CA CYS A 262 6.86 -12.68 14.07
C CYS A 262 5.76 -11.61 14.00
N VAL A 263 4.91 -11.63 12.97
CA VAL A 263 3.77 -10.70 12.87
C VAL A 263 2.85 -10.86 14.07
N LEU A 264 2.54 -12.10 14.45
CA LEU A 264 1.68 -12.38 15.61
C LEU A 264 2.27 -11.88 16.91
N ALA A 265 3.57 -12.12 17.13
CA ALA A 265 4.27 -11.63 18.31
C ALA A 265 4.31 -10.09 18.34
N ALA A 266 4.53 -9.44 17.19
CA ALA A 266 4.55 -7.99 17.06
C ALA A 266 3.17 -7.38 17.34
N GLU A 267 2.09 -7.93 16.79
CA GLU A 267 0.73 -7.47 17.06
C GLU A 267 0.34 -7.61 18.53
N GLN A 268 0.68 -8.74 19.15
CA GLN A 268 0.44 -8.95 20.58
C GLN A 268 1.19 -7.91 21.42
N PHE A 269 2.46 -7.63 21.09
CA PHE A 269 3.24 -6.59 21.75
C PHE A 269 2.62 -5.20 21.59
N LEU A 270 2.25 -4.82 20.37
CA LEU A 270 1.65 -3.52 20.07
C LEU A 270 0.29 -3.32 20.77
N CYS A 271 -0.52 -4.38 20.83
CA CYS A 271 -1.77 -4.41 21.59
C CYS A 271 -1.50 -4.16 23.08
N GLY A 272 -0.50 -4.84 23.66
CA GLY A 272 -0.09 -4.62 25.05
C GLY A 272 0.40 -3.19 25.34
N LYS A 273 0.89 -2.48 24.33
CA LYS A 273 1.33 -1.09 24.41
C LYS A 273 0.23 -0.07 24.05
N ASN A 274 -0.94 -0.53 23.60
CA ASN A 274 -2.00 0.33 23.04
C ASN A 274 -1.49 1.25 21.92
N HIS A 275 -0.65 0.71 21.04
CA HIS A 275 -0.09 1.41 19.89
C HIS A 275 -0.45 0.68 18.59
N PHE A 276 -0.50 1.44 17.49
CA PHE A 276 -0.71 0.90 16.15
C PHE A 276 0.52 1.17 15.29
N VAL A 277 0.98 0.16 14.55
CA VAL A 277 2.08 0.26 13.60
C VAL A 277 1.67 -0.43 12.31
N TYR A 278 1.99 0.18 11.16
CA TYR A 278 1.74 -0.45 9.87
C TYR A 278 2.68 -1.62 9.65
N VAL A 279 2.14 -2.84 9.66
CA VAL A 279 2.90 -4.07 9.42
C VAL A 279 2.79 -4.46 7.96
N THR A 280 3.93 -4.57 7.28
CA THR A 280 4.02 -5.12 5.93
C THR A 280 4.86 -6.38 5.95
N THR A 281 4.27 -7.49 5.51
CA THR A 281 4.94 -8.79 5.52
C THR A 281 5.06 -9.35 4.12
N LEU A 282 6.26 -9.74 3.74
CA LEU A 282 6.52 -10.47 2.50
C LEU A 282 6.38 -11.97 2.76
N LEU A 283 5.36 -12.58 2.15
CA LEU A 283 5.09 -14.02 2.20
C LEU A 283 5.40 -14.66 0.84
N LYS A 284 5.84 -15.92 0.86
CA LYS A 284 6.06 -16.71 -0.36
C LYS A 284 4.77 -17.33 -0.86
N GLN A 285 3.96 -17.87 0.05
CA GLN A 285 2.75 -18.60 -0.27
C GLN A 285 1.48 -17.81 0.09
N GLN A 286 0.52 -17.82 -0.82
CA GLN A 286 -0.77 -17.16 -0.61
C GLN A 286 -1.66 -17.94 0.37
N ASP A 287 -1.48 -19.26 0.49
CA ASP A 287 -2.29 -20.09 1.38
C ASP A 287 -2.01 -19.78 2.86
N THR A 288 -0.84 -19.23 3.17
CA THR A 288 -0.42 -18.82 4.52
C THR A 288 -1.30 -17.70 5.09
N VAL A 289 -1.98 -16.95 4.25
CA VAL A 289 -2.78 -15.79 4.68
C VAL A 289 -3.90 -16.18 5.64
N GLY A 290 -4.46 -17.38 5.47
CA GLY A 290 -5.51 -17.89 6.36
C GLY A 290 -5.07 -17.98 7.82
N TYR A 291 -3.78 -18.15 8.10
CA TYR A 291 -3.27 -18.14 9.47
C TYR A 291 -3.38 -16.76 10.11
N LEU A 292 -2.99 -15.71 9.39
CA LEU A 292 -3.03 -14.33 9.89
C LEU A 292 -4.47 -13.79 9.97
N ASP A 293 -5.30 -14.04 8.97
CA ASP A 293 -6.69 -13.57 8.94
C ASP A 293 -7.54 -14.17 10.08
N ASN A 294 -7.29 -15.43 10.46
CA ASN A 294 -8.03 -16.06 11.55
C ASN A 294 -7.72 -15.43 12.93
N LEU A 295 -6.60 -14.72 13.08
CA LEU A 295 -6.28 -14.02 14.32
C LEU A 295 -7.03 -12.70 14.46
N HIS A 296 -7.22 -11.95 13.38
CA HIS A 296 -8.08 -10.76 13.41
C HIS A 296 -9.55 -11.08 13.72
N ARG A 297 -9.97 -12.34 13.54
CA ARG A 297 -11.34 -12.80 13.87
C ARG A 297 -11.54 -13.12 15.34
N VAL A 298 -10.46 -13.28 16.11
CA VAL A 298 -10.59 -13.41 17.56
C VAL A 298 -10.57 -11.98 18.08
N PRO A 299 -11.72 -11.40 18.51
CA PRO A 299 -11.68 -10.10 19.17
C PRO A 299 -10.76 -10.27 20.37
N MET A 300 -9.57 -9.67 20.31
CA MET A 300 -8.84 -9.35 21.52
C MET A 300 -9.76 -8.38 22.24
N LYS A 301 -10.65 -8.90 23.10
CA LYS A 301 -11.40 -8.08 24.04
C LYS A 301 -10.35 -7.34 24.82
N VAL A 302 -10.07 -6.11 24.43
CA VAL A 302 -9.37 -5.13 25.24
C VAL A 302 -10.27 -4.98 26.45
N ARG A 303 -9.99 -5.79 27.48
CA ARG A 303 -10.68 -5.70 28.76
C ARG A 303 -10.26 -4.35 29.31
N HIS A 304 -11.11 -3.32 29.13
CA HIS A 304 -10.96 -2.00 29.74
C HIS A 304 -11.08 -2.04 31.29
N GLY A 305 -10.79 -3.19 31.93
CA GLY A 305 -10.69 -3.32 33.37
C GLY A 305 -9.27 -3.03 33.84
N ASP A 306 -9.17 -2.40 35.00
CA ASP A 306 -7.94 -2.10 35.74
C ASP A 306 -6.89 -3.23 35.60
N PRO A 307 -5.68 -2.95 35.05
CA PRO A 307 -4.62 -3.94 34.84
C PRO A 307 -4.25 -4.75 36.09
N SER A 308 -4.47 -4.19 37.27
CA SER A 308 -4.20 -4.85 38.55
C SER A 308 -5.17 -6.01 38.86
N THR A 309 -6.32 -6.08 38.18
CA THR A 309 -7.31 -7.15 38.34
C THR A 309 -7.12 -8.31 37.38
N TRP A 310 -6.12 -8.21 36.48
CA TRP A 310 -5.77 -9.26 35.56
C TRP A 310 -5.08 -10.38 36.34
N LYS A 311 -5.87 -11.30 36.90
CA LYS A 311 -5.34 -12.62 37.22
C LYS A 311 -4.87 -13.22 35.91
N SER A 312 -3.58 -13.48 35.82
CA SER A 312 -2.97 -14.34 34.81
C SER A 312 -3.72 -15.67 34.78
N GLU A 313 -4.77 -15.78 33.98
CA GLU A 313 -5.09 -17.04 33.33
C GLU A 313 -3.97 -17.25 32.34
N SER A 314 -2.91 -17.88 32.85
CA SER A 314 -1.77 -18.32 32.10
C SER A 314 -2.26 -19.07 30.86
N LEU A 315 -1.92 -18.56 29.67
CA LEU A 315 -1.55 -19.45 28.57
C LEU A 315 -0.59 -20.51 29.15
N PRO A 316 -0.71 -21.80 28.79
CA PRO A 316 -0.06 -22.89 29.53
C PRO A 316 1.42 -22.59 29.79
N THR A 317 1.78 -22.26 31.03
CA THR A 317 3.15 -21.94 31.46
C THR A 317 4.02 -23.20 31.62
N GLU A 318 3.61 -24.34 31.05
CA GLU A 318 4.44 -25.55 30.98
C GLU A 318 5.03 -25.70 29.57
N LEU A 319 5.90 -24.76 29.24
CA LEU A 319 6.90 -24.88 28.18
C LEU A 319 8.27 -24.65 28.83
N SER A 320 8.67 -25.56 29.73
CA SER A 320 10.08 -25.65 30.12
C SER A 320 10.83 -26.38 29.00
N VAL A 321 11.66 -25.61 28.30
CA VAL A 321 12.42 -25.96 27.11
C VAL A 321 13.67 -26.77 27.48
N GLU A 322 13.79 -27.98 26.95
CA GLU A 322 15.11 -28.59 26.66
C GLU A 322 15.19 -29.26 25.27
N ASP A 323 14.11 -29.29 24.46
CA ASP A 323 14.14 -30.00 23.17
C ASP A 323 13.59 -29.15 22.00
N PRO A 324 14.46 -28.66 21.07
CA PRO A 324 14.05 -27.87 19.91
C PRO A 324 13.17 -28.66 18.91
N ALA A 325 13.15 -30.00 18.98
CA ALA A 325 12.22 -30.80 18.19
C ALA A 325 10.76 -30.70 18.69
N PHE A 326 10.58 -30.28 19.95
CA PHE A 326 9.26 -30.17 20.59
C PHE A 326 8.54 -28.84 20.25
N GLU A 327 9.29 -27.75 20.01
CA GLU A 327 8.73 -26.45 19.62
C GLU A 327 8.00 -26.51 18.26
N HIS A 328 8.60 -27.15 17.25
CA HIS A 328 7.97 -27.30 15.94
C HIS A 328 6.71 -28.19 15.99
N THR A 329 6.71 -29.19 16.86
CA THR A 329 5.60 -30.15 16.99
C THR A 329 4.41 -29.53 17.73
N GLN A 330 4.64 -28.74 18.78
CA GLN A 330 3.56 -28.02 19.48
C GLN A 330 3.02 -26.84 18.67
N ALA A 331 3.87 -26.09 17.95
CA ALA A 331 3.39 -25.04 17.04
C ALA A 331 2.48 -25.64 15.95
N ALA A 332 2.84 -26.80 15.39
CA ALA A 332 2.00 -27.54 14.44
C ALA A 332 0.70 -28.09 15.08
N ALA A 333 0.76 -28.57 16.32
CA ALA A 333 -0.41 -29.07 17.05
C ALA A 333 -1.38 -27.96 17.50
N PHE A 334 -0.85 -26.78 17.88
CA PHE A 334 -1.63 -25.59 18.20
C PHE A 334 -2.27 -24.99 16.94
N GLY A 335 -1.50 -24.96 15.84
CA GLY A 335 -2.02 -24.60 14.53
C GLY A 335 -3.17 -25.50 14.07
N SER A 336 -3.02 -26.82 14.14
CA SER A 336 -4.07 -27.75 13.70
C SER A 336 -5.37 -27.72 14.54
N LYS A 337 -5.34 -27.20 15.77
CA LYS A 337 -6.55 -27.03 16.60
C LYS A 337 -7.25 -25.68 16.42
N LEU A 338 -6.51 -24.62 16.11
CA LEU A 338 -7.06 -23.28 15.87
C LEU A 338 -7.50 -23.06 14.43
N PHE A 339 -6.84 -23.71 13.47
CA PHE A 339 -7.10 -23.51 12.05
C PHE A 339 -7.94 -24.68 11.51
N ARG A 340 -9.16 -24.37 11.05
CA ARG A 340 -9.94 -25.31 10.25
C ARG A 340 -9.15 -25.70 9.01
N ASP A 341 -9.32 -26.94 8.56
CA ASP A 341 -8.66 -27.50 7.37
C ASP A 341 -8.69 -26.49 6.19
N PRO A 342 -7.52 -25.96 5.75
CA PRO A 342 -7.42 -24.95 4.70
C PRO A 342 -8.10 -25.37 3.39
N SER A 343 -8.20 -26.67 3.15
CA SER A 343 -8.87 -27.22 1.97
C SER A 343 -10.38 -26.89 1.92
N THR A 344 -11.02 -26.66 3.06
CA THR A 344 -12.43 -26.21 3.14
C THR A 344 -12.59 -24.69 3.01
N LEU A 345 -11.49 -23.93 3.11
CA LEU A 345 -11.43 -22.48 2.91
C LEU A 345 -11.10 -22.10 1.46
N ALA A 346 -10.53 -23.02 0.67
CA ALA A 346 -10.19 -22.80 -0.75
C ALA A 346 -11.42 -22.44 -1.62
N ASP A 347 -12.62 -22.90 -1.25
CA ASP A 347 -13.87 -22.52 -1.93
C ASP A 347 -14.35 -21.09 -1.58
N ARG A 348 -13.74 -20.44 -0.57
CA ARG A 348 -14.02 -19.06 -0.23
C ARG A 348 -12.91 -18.18 -0.77
N HIS A 349 -13.05 -17.79 -2.04
CA HIS A 349 -12.31 -16.67 -2.66
C HIS A 349 -12.61 -15.30 -2.00
N GLN A 350 -12.87 -15.26 -0.69
CA GLN A 350 -12.98 -14.00 0.01
C GLN A 350 -11.59 -13.36 0.06
N PRO A 351 -11.47 -12.08 -0.33
CA PRO A 351 -10.21 -11.38 -0.23
C PRO A 351 -9.82 -11.34 1.23
N ALA A 352 -8.60 -11.77 1.52
CA ALA A 352 -8.08 -11.68 2.87
C ALA A 352 -8.03 -10.21 3.30
N SER A 353 -8.54 -9.94 4.50
CA SER A 353 -8.66 -8.58 5.05
C SER A 353 -7.28 -7.88 5.07
N LEU A 354 -6.25 -8.66 5.39
CA LEU A 354 -4.87 -8.21 5.42
C LEU A 354 -4.31 -7.85 4.04
N THR A 355 -4.64 -8.62 3.01
CA THR A 355 -4.27 -8.27 1.62
C THR A 355 -4.99 -6.99 1.19
N ALA A 356 -6.25 -6.82 1.59
CA ALA A 356 -7.02 -5.63 1.24
C ALA A 356 -6.47 -4.34 1.88
N SER A 357 -5.91 -4.44 3.09
CA SER A 357 -5.23 -3.33 3.77
C SER A 357 -3.81 -3.04 3.25
N GLY A 358 -3.24 -3.91 2.40
CA GLY A 358 -1.85 -3.81 1.94
C GLY A 358 -0.81 -4.31 2.97
N SER A 359 -1.24 -4.98 4.04
CA SER A 359 -0.35 -5.51 5.08
C SER A 359 0.43 -6.76 4.63
N LEU A 360 -0.02 -7.43 3.56
CA LEU A 360 0.62 -8.62 3.00
C LEU A 360 1.02 -8.41 1.55
N ILE A 361 2.25 -8.80 1.23
CA ILE A 361 2.80 -8.82 -0.12
C ILE A 361 3.21 -10.25 -0.43
N PHE A 362 2.84 -10.74 -1.61
CA PHE A 362 3.21 -12.08 -2.05
C PHE A 362 4.29 -12.02 -3.12
N ARG A 363 5.27 -12.92 -3.05
CA ARG A 363 6.26 -13.09 -4.13
C ARG A 363 5.59 -13.44 -5.47
N SER A 364 4.47 -14.17 -5.43
CA SER A 364 3.67 -14.52 -6.61
C SER A 364 3.11 -13.31 -7.36
N SER A 365 2.95 -12.15 -6.69
CA SER A 365 2.53 -10.90 -7.33
C SER A 365 3.53 -10.44 -8.40
N VAL A 366 4.82 -10.75 -8.26
CA VAL A 366 5.85 -10.43 -9.27
C VAL A 366 5.69 -11.32 -10.50
N SER A 367 5.33 -12.59 -10.33
CA SER A 367 5.06 -13.50 -11.46
C SER A 367 3.88 -13.00 -12.30
N ALA A 368 2.86 -12.42 -11.66
CA ALA A 368 1.73 -11.81 -12.37
C ALA A 368 2.15 -10.60 -13.22
N LEU A 369 3.14 -9.81 -12.77
CA LEU A 369 3.71 -8.71 -13.56
C LEU A 369 4.42 -9.21 -14.82
N LEU A 370 5.14 -10.34 -14.75
CA LEU A 370 5.81 -10.91 -15.93
C LEU A 370 4.81 -11.39 -16.98
N VAL A 371 3.70 -12.02 -16.55
CA VAL A 371 2.60 -12.38 -17.46
C VAL A 371 1.99 -11.12 -18.07
N ARG A 372 1.86 -10.04 -17.28
CA ARG A 372 1.31 -8.78 -17.79
C ARG A 372 2.24 -8.10 -18.78
N GLU A 373 3.55 -8.15 -18.58
CA GLU A 373 4.56 -7.66 -19.53
C GLU A 373 4.46 -8.36 -20.88
N TYR A 374 4.26 -9.68 -20.86
CA TYR A 374 4.04 -10.43 -22.10
C TYR A 374 2.76 -9.97 -22.84
N GLN A 375 1.69 -9.64 -22.11
CA GLN A 375 0.43 -9.17 -22.70
C GLN A 375 0.47 -7.70 -23.12
N MET A 376 1.24 -6.89 -22.42
CA MET A 376 1.31 -5.44 -22.58
C MET A 376 2.77 -5.00 -22.33
N PRO A 377 3.61 -5.01 -23.39
CA PRO A 377 5.00 -4.62 -23.29
C PRO A 377 5.16 -3.22 -22.69
N GLY A 378 6.14 -3.05 -21.81
CA GLY A 378 6.43 -1.80 -21.10
C GLY A 378 5.71 -1.64 -19.76
N ILE A 379 4.90 -2.60 -19.29
CA ILE A 379 4.29 -2.51 -17.95
C ILE A 379 5.33 -2.62 -16.83
N LEU A 380 6.44 -3.32 -17.06
CA LEU A 380 7.57 -3.32 -16.13
C LEU A 380 8.25 -1.96 -16.09
N ASP A 381 8.32 -1.23 -17.21
CA ASP A 381 8.85 0.14 -17.22
C ASP A 381 7.91 1.08 -16.47
N VAL A 382 6.59 0.91 -16.62
CA VAL A 382 5.59 1.62 -15.82
C VAL A 382 5.75 1.32 -14.33
N ALA A 383 5.81 0.05 -13.96
CA ALA A 383 5.99 -0.35 -12.56
C ALA A 383 7.30 0.19 -12.00
N SER A 384 8.38 0.08 -12.77
CA SER A 384 9.69 0.65 -12.44
C SER A 384 9.60 2.16 -12.24
N MET A 385 8.90 2.89 -13.11
CA MET A 385 8.71 4.34 -13.00
C MET A 385 7.84 4.74 -11.81
N LEU A 386 6.78 3.98 -11.50
CA LEU A 386 5.95 4.15 -10.31
C LEU A 386 6.71 3.89 -9.02
N MET A 387 7.66 2.95 -9.06
CA MET A 387 8.59 2.68 -7.96
C MET A 387 9.79 3.64 -7.97
N SER A 388 9.98 4.40 -9.05
CA SER A 388 11.12 5.29 -9.22
C SER A 388 10.90 6.63 -8.54
N ARG A 389 12.00 7.33 -8.30
CA ARG A 389 12.06 8.60 -7.57
C ARG A 389 11.37 9.78 -8.25
N GLN A 390 11.08 9.70 -9.55
CA GLN A 390 10.56 10.83 -10.34
C GLN A 390 9.07 11.07 -10.10
N HIS A 391 8.31 10.00 -9.83
CA HIS A 391 6.87 10.05 -9.62
C HIS A 391 6.57 9.33 -8.32
N VAL A 392 5.89 10.01 -7.41
CA VAL A 392 5.63 9.45 -6.09
C VAL A 392 4.16 9.14 -5.99
N ILE A 393 3.83 7.86 -5.82
CA ILE A 393 2.55 7.48 -5.23
C ILE A 393 2.61 7.90 -3.77
N SER A 394 1.82 8.90 -3.41
CA SER A 394 1.69 9.36 -2.02
C SER A 394 0.29 9.03 -1.53
N LEU A 395 0.19 8.70 -0.25
CA LEU A 395 -1.08 8.67 0.45
C LEU A 395 -1.24 10.01 1.19
N ILE A 396 -2.31 10.73 0.92
CA ILE A 396 -2.68 11.96 1.63
C ILE A 396 -4.00 11.76 2.36
N SER A 397 -4.17 12.37 3.52
CA SER A 397 -5.48 12.46 4.18
C SER A 397 -6.42 13.29 3.30
N ALA A 398 -7.71 12.92 3.22
CA ALA A 398 -8.69 13.64 2.42
C ALA A 398 -8.75 15.12 2.84
N PRO A 399 -8.39 16.07 1.96
CA PRO A 399 -8.51 17.49 2.27
C PRO A 399 -9.94 17.86 2.66
N LYS A 400 -10.14 18.78 3.61
CA LYS A 400 -11.47 19.29 3.99
C LYS A 400 -12.27 19.83 2.79
N SER A 401 -11.57 20.31 1.76
CA SER A 401 -12.18 20.80 0.52
C SER A 401 -12.76 19.68 -0.38
N VAL A 402 -12.45 18.41 -0.13
CA VAL A 402 -12.97 17.24 -0.87
C VAL A 402 -13.79 16.28 -0.01
N VAL A 403 -13.75 16.39 1.32
CA VAL A 403 -14.64 15.63 2.22
C VAL A 403 -16.11 15.93 1.87
N GLY A 404 -16.93 14.88 1.82
CA GLY A 404 -18.34 14.95 1.45
C GLY A 404 -18.61 15.12 -0.05
N LYS A 405 -17.56 15.30 -0.87
CA LYS A 405 -17.68 15.33 -2.33
C LYS A 405 -17.58 13.93 -2.92
N THR A 406 -18.02 13.82 -4.17
CA THR A 406 -17.82 12.62 -4.98
C THR A 406 -16.35 12.48 -5.38
N PHE A 407 -15.91 11.25 -5.66
CA PHE A 407 -14.55 10.99 -6.08
C PHE A 407 -14.23 11.65 -7.42
N SER A 408 -15.21 11.82 -8.30
CA SER A 408 -15.04 12.60 -9.54
C SER A 408 -14.72 14.07 -9.28
N GLU A 409 -15.43 14.71 -8.34
CA GLU A 409 -15.13 16.09 -7.96
C GLU A 409 -13.75 16.20 -7.30
N ALA A 410 -13.40 15.25 -6.42
CA ALA A 410 -12.09 15.20 -5.78
C ALA A 410 -10.96 14.99 -6.81
N PHE A 411 -11.16 14.10 -7.79
CA PHE A 411 -10.23 13.86 -8.89
C PHE A 411 -9.96 15.14 -9.67
N THR A 412 -11.01 15.87 -10.09
CA THR A 412 -10.87 17.13 -10.83
C THR A 412 -10.18 18.22 -10.01
N ILE A 413 -10.44 18.32 -8.71
CA ILE A 413 -9.75 19.26 -7.81
C ILE A 413 -8.26 18.93 -7.69
N LEU A 414 -7.92 17.65 -7.46
CA LEU A 414 -6.53 17.21 -7.33
C LEU A 414 -5.77 17.35 -8.65
N LEU A 415 -6.44 17.13 -9.79
CA LEU A 415 -5.84 17.28 -11.12
C LEU A 415 -5.41 18.73 -11.40
N ARG A 416 -6.21 19.72 -10.97
CA ARG A 416 -5.82 21.15 -11.00
C ARG A 416 -4.59 21.46 -10.15
N CYS A 417 -4.32 20.61 -9.17
CA CYS A 417 -3.18 20.73 -8.27
C CYS A 417 -1.99 19.86 -8.71
N MET A 418 -1.97 19.40 -9.98
CA MET A 418 -0.91 18.55 -10.52
C MET A 418 -0.80 17.19 -9.81
N ALA A 419 -1.93 16.64 -9.37
CA ALA A 419 -2.02 15.33 -8.74
C ALA A 419 -3.12 14.48 -9.37
N ILE A 420 -2.81 13.23 -9.71
CA ILE A 420 -3.77 12.26 -10.25
C ILE A 420 -4.25 11.39 -9.09
N ALA A 421 -5.52 11.49 -8.70
CA ALA A 421 -6.10 10.58 -7.72
C ALA A 421 -6.32 9.20 -8.36
N VAL A 422 -5.69 8.16 -7.82
CA VAL A 422 -5.73 6.79 -8.39
C VAL A 422 -6.50 5.80 -7.54
N GLY A 423 -6.78 6.14 -6.28
CA GLY A 423 -7.50 5.26 -5.37
C GLY A 423 -7.72 5.87 -3.99
N LEU A 424 -8.43 5.13 -3.14
CA LEU A 424 -8.67 5.47 -1.75
C LEU A 424 -8.06 4.40 -0.82
N LEU A 425 -7.64 4.83 0.36
CA LEU A 425 -7.49 3.99 1.55
C LEU A 425 -8.68 4.30 2.46
N ARG A 426 -9.71 3.46 2.43
CA ARG A 426 -10.95 3.67 3.19
C ARG A 426 -10.76 3.16 4.62
N SER A 427 -11.31 3.88 5.59
CA SER A 427 -11.45 3.43 6.98
C SER A 427 -12.91 2.98 7.25
N PRO A 428 -13.15 1.99 8.12
CA PRO A 428 -14.50 1.68 8.61
C PRO A 428 -15.23 2.90 9.18
N SER A 429 -14.51 3.81 9.85
CA SER A 429 -15.08 5.03 10.43
C SER A 429 -15.59 6.04 9.39
N SER A 430 -15.03 6.02 8.17
CA SER A 430 -15.43 6.92 7.09
C SER A 430 -16.75 6.52 6.43
N VAL A 431 -17.23 5.30 6.72
CA VAL A 431 -18.54 4.81 6.29
C VAL A 431 -19.57 5.27 7.31
N GLN A 432 -20.04 6.51 7.16
CA GLN A 432 -21.13 7.05 7.95
C GLN A 432 -22.40 6.23 7.67
N MET A 433 -22.71 5.30 8.58
CA MET A 433 -24.00 4.63 8.65
C MET A 433 -24.59 4.98 10.01
N ASP A 434 -25.89 5.24 10.05
CA ASP A 434 -26.65 5.41 11.29
C ASP A 434 -26.71 4.04 12.00
N ILE A 435 -25.60 3.65 12.63
CA ILE A 435 -25.52 2.41 13.38
C ILE A 435 -26.15 2.65 14.74
N ASP A 436 -27.32 2.05 14.96
CA ASP A 436 -27.97 1.96 16.26
C ASP A 436 -27.11 1.06 17.17
N LEU A 437 -26.15 1.66 17.89
CA LEU A 437 -25.13 0.99 18.72
C LEU A 437 -25.69 0.24 19.95
N ASN A 438 -27.00 0.14 20.13
CA ASN A 438 -27.64 -0.41 21.33
C ASN A 438 -27.90 -1.93 21.29
N ARG A 439 -27.25 -2.69 20.40
CA ARG A 439 -27.50 -4.14 20.27
C ARG A 439 -26.30 -4.95 20.79
N GLU A 440 -26.39 -5.40 22.05
CA GLU A 440 -25.31 -6.10 22.78
C GLU A 440 -25.07 -7.57 22.37
N ASP A 441 -25.85 -8.14 21.45
CA ASP A 441 -25.84 -9.58 21.13
C ASP A 441 -25.27 -9.92 19.75
N ASN A 442 -23.98 -9.69 19.49
CA ASN A 442 -23.31 -10.18 18.27
C ASN A 442 -22.03 -10.98 18.59
N SER A 443 -22.15 -12.31 18.61
CA SER A 443 -21.03 -13.27 18.78
C SER A 443 -20.37 -13.67 17.45
N HIS A 444 -20.67 -12.96 16.36
CA HIS A 444 -20.16 -13.22 15.02
C HIS A 444 -19.53 -11.96 14.42
N SER A 445 -18.59 -11.36 15.16
CA SER A 445 -17.83 -10.23 14.62
C SER A 445 -16.92 -10.72 13.51
N TRP A 446 -17.28 -10.44 12.26
CA TRP A 446 -16.37 -10.65 11.14
C TRP A 446 -15.22 -9.65 11.29
N SER A 447 -13.98 -10.10 11.09
CA SER A 447 -12.80 -9.24 11.14
C SER A 447 -12.84 -8.23 9.99
N MET A 448 -13.39 -7.04 10.25
CA MET A 448 -13.28 -5.92 9.33
C MET A 448 -11.82 -5.44 9.34
N PRO A 449 -11.20 -5.21 8.16
CA PRO A 449 -9.88 -4.61 8.14
C PRO A 449 -9.94 -3.19 8.70
N SER A 450 -8.87 -2.74 9.37
CA SER A 450 -8.76 -1.35 9.86
C SER A 450 -8.79 -0.33 8.73
N SER A 451 -8.40 -0.75 7.51
CA SER A 451 -8.56 0.01 6.28
C SER A 451 -8.49 -0.90 5.06
N TRP A 452 -9.00 -0.47 3.91
CA TRP A 452 -8.88 -1.20 2.65
C TRP A 452 -8.58 -0.29 1.47
N VAL A 453 -7.85 -0.82 0.49
CA VAL A 453 -7.54 -0.11 -0.76
C VAL A 453 -8.71 -0.23 -1.74
N TYR A 454 -9.21 0.89 -2.22
CA TYR A 454 -10.20 0.97 -3.29
C TYR A 454 -9.61 1.67 -4.51
N THR A 455 -9.03 0.89 -5.43
CA THR A 455 -8.38 1.40 -6.65
C THR A 455 -9.42 1.88 -7.67
N ASN A 456 -9.19 3.06 -8.27
CA ASN A 456 -10.10 3.71 -9.22
C ASN A 456 -11.60 3.60 -8.82
N PRO A 457 -12.01 4.22 -7.69
CA PRO A 457 -13.37 4.19 -7.19
C PRO A 457 -14.42 4.59 -8.23
N HIS A 458 -15.68 4.26 -7.96
CA HIS A 458 -16.77 4.82 -8.75
C HIS A 458 -16.77 6.34 -8.67
N GLN A 459 -17.14 7.02 -9.76
CA GLN A 459 -17.16 8.47 -9.83
C GLN A 459 -18.01 9.11 -8.73
N GLU A 460 -19.10 8.42 -8.35
CA GLU A 460 -20.08 8.85 -7.34
C GLU A 460 -19.69 8.48 -5.89
N THR A 461 -18.56 7.80 -5.68
CA THR A 461 -18.12 7.43 -4.33
C THR A 461 -17.87 8.68 -3.50
N ILE A 462 -18.58 8.83 -2.38
CA ILE A 462 -18.43 9.99 -1.48
C ILE A 462 -17.23 9.80 -0.55
N LEU A 463 -16.35 10.81 -0.47
CA LEU A 463 -15.18 10.81 0.40
C LEU A 463 -15.58 11.13 1.85
N GLY A 464 -15.14 10.29 2.79
CA GLY A 464 -15.25 10.56 4.23
C GLY A 464 -14.05 11.32 4.79
N GLU A 465 -14.17 11.79 6.03
CA GLU A 465 -13.11 12.54 6.73
C GLU A 465 -11.84 11.71 6.95
N ASP A 466 -12.00 10.43 7.27
CA ASP A 466 -10.89 9.51 7.55
C ASP A 466 -10.34 8.79 6.31
N ASP A 467 -10.80 9.17 5.11
CA ASP A 467 -10.29 8.55 3.89
C ASP A 467 -8.87 9.06 3.58
N GLY A 468 -7.99 8.12 3.25
CA GLY A 468 -6.76 8.42 2.54
C GLY A 468 -6.98 8.42 1.04
N ILE A 469 -6.30 9.30 0.30
CA ILE A 469 -6.31 9.36 -1.17
C ILE A 469 -4.93 9.01 -1.68
N PHE A 470 -4.84 7.98 -2.51
CA PHE A 470 -3.63 7.69 -3.26
C PHE A 470 -3.53 8.65 -4.44
N ILE A 471 -2.46 9.43 -4.47
CA ILE A 471 -2.18 10.39 -5.54
C ILE A 471 -0.87 10.06 -6.25
N ILE A 472 -0.84 10.26 -7.56
CA ILE A 472 0.38 10.33 -8.36
C ILE A 472 0.68 11.79 -8.63
N SER A 473 1.88 12.25 -8.27
CA SER A 473 2.32 13.60 -8.57
C SER A 473 3.79 13.62 -8.98
N ASN A 474 4.18 14.65 -9.73
CA ASN A 474 5.58 14.93 -9.97
C ASN A 474 6.16 15.60 -8.72
N LYS A 475 7.05 14.89 -8.03
CA LYS A 475 7.59 15.27 -6.72
C LYS A 475 8.20 16.68 -6.72
N LEU A 476 8.86 17.06 -7.81
CA LEU A 476 9.49 18.38 -7.95
C LEU A 476 8.48 19.52 -7.94
N LEU A 477 7.27 19.29 -8.45
CA LEU A 477 6.21 20.29 -8.49
C LEU A 477 5.55 20.44 -7.11
N VAL A 478 5.23 19.34 -6.43
CA VAL A 478 4.61 19.38 -5.10
C VAL A 478 5.50 20.11 -4.11
N THR A 479 6.78 19.73 -4.04
CA THR A 479 7.73 20.40 -3.15
C THR A 479 7.91 21.89 -3.47
N ARG A 480 8.02 22.26 -4.76
CA ARG A 480 8.15 23.68 -5.14
C ARG A 480 6.91 24.49 -4.77
N ASN A 481 5.72 23.91 -4.91
CA ASN A 481 4.47 24.58 -4.57
C ASN A 481 4.30 24.73 -3.06
N LEU A 482 4.68 23.70 -2.28
CA LEU A 482 4.73 23.76 -0.82
C LEU A 482 5.74 24.80 -0.30
N LEU A 483 6.93 24.91 -0.90
CA LEU A 483 7.90 25.94 -0.54
C LEU A 483 7.38 27.35 -0.85
N ARG A 484 6.73 27.54 -2.00
CA ARG A 484 6.14 28.84 -2.38
C ARG A 484 4.96 29.25 -1.51
N SER A 485 4.14 28.30 -1.05
CA SER A 485 3.03 28.61 -0.14
C SER A 485 3.54 28.98 1.24
N HIS A 486 4.60 28.34 1.73
CA HIS A 486 5.27 28.69 2.97
C HIS A 486 5.84 30.12 2.93
N ASP A 487 6.57 30.48 1.86
CA ASP A 487 7.14 31.83 1.69
C ASP A 487 6.03 32.91 1.68
N LYS A 488 4.88 32.62 1.05
CA LYS A 488 3.73 33.54 1.04
C LYS A 488 3.08 33.68 2.42
N ALA A 489 2.99 32.59 3.18
CA ALA A 489 2.46 32.61 4.55
C ALA A 489 3.37 33.39 5.50
N GLU A 490 4.70 33.23 5.39
CA GLU A 490 5.66 34.01 6.17
C GLU A 490 5.64 35.50 5.80
N GLN A 491 5.59 35.84 4.51
CA GLN A 491 5.43 37.24 4.07
C GLN A 491 4.11 37.87 4.52
N GLY A 492 3.04 37.06 4.65
CA GLY A 492 1.76 37.50 5.23
C GLY A 492 1.86 37.82 6.72
N ARG A 493 2.64 37.03 7.47
CA ARG A 493 2.89 37.25 8.92
C ARG A 493 3.79 38.44 9.19
N GLU A 494 4.76 38.74 8.33
CA GLU A 494 5.62 39.93 8.49
C GLU A 494 4.91 41.26 8.20
N ARG A 495 3.74 41.22 7.54
CA ARG A 495 2.94 42.41 7.20
C ARG A 495 1.81 42.70 8.20
N LEU A 496 1.56 41.80 9.13
CA LEU A 496 0.61 41.95 10.25
C LEU A 496 1.38 42.31 11.52
#